data_AF-A0A095AXR0-F1
#
_entry.id   AF-A0A095AXR0-F1
#
_cell.length_a   1.000
_cell.length_b   1.000
_cell.length_c   1.000
_cell.angle_alpha   90.00
_cell.angle_beta   90.00
_cell.angle_gamma   90.00
#
_symmetry.space_group_name_H-M   'P 1'
#
loop_
_entity.id
_entity.type
_entity.pdbx_description
1 polymer ?
#
loop_
_entity_poly.entity_id
_entity_poly.type
_entity_poly.pdbx_seq_one_letter_code
_entity_poly.pdbx_strand_id
1 'polypeptide(L)'
;MNGKLILSTNFSVVIGFQDDADTNFENYVTVLGMTSGTVSIKELTIPQLQDLVRQFEQKIQFISASIQQLKSLQAQFVASKSCLGELITEKQNKDILVPLTSTLCVPGKLYDPSHVLVDIGTGYYVEMTVPEAESHFSRRVEYINKQIRKILPVLEEKTQAHKSISDVLDAKIQEFIKVRSAACS
;
A
#
# COMPACT_ATOMS: atom_id res chain seq x y z
N MET A 1 3.83 38.52 10.44
CA MET A 1 3.24 37.41 9.66
C MET A 1 3.29 36.17 10.52
N ASN A 2 2.15 35.73 11.05
CA ASN A 2 2.08 34.57 11.95
C ASN A 2 2.03 33.30 11.11
N GLY A 3 3.20 32.69 10.85
CA GLY A 3 3.27 31.42 10.13
C GLY A 3 2.76 30.29 11.03
N LYS A 4 1.72 29.57 10.60
CA LYS A 4 1.29 28.32 11.23
C LYS A 4 2.20 27.18 10.77
N LEU A 5 2.56 26.28 11.68
CA LEU A 5 3.34 25.09 11.36
C LEU A 5 2.46 24.13 10.54
N ILE A 6 2.81 23.90 9.27
CA ILE A 6 2.11 22.95 8.40
C ILE A 6 2.89 21.65 8.43
N LEU A 7 2.30 20.58 8.99
CA LEU A 7 2.83 19.23 8.84
C LEU A 7 2.37 18.72 7.46
N SER A 8 3.03 19.19 6.40
CA SER A 8 2.81 18.67 5.05
C SER A 8 3.68 17.45 4.82
N THR A 9 3.10 16.26 4.92
CA THR A 9 3.63 15.10 4.20
C THR A 9 3.32 15.32 2.73
N ASN A 10 4.29 15.79 1.95
CA ASN A 10 4.15 15.91 0.50
C ASN A 10 3.87 14.53 -0.10
N PHE A 11 2.61 14.15 -0.34
CA PHE A 11 2.31 13.05 -1.24
C PHE A 11 0.92 13.14 -1.87
N SER A 12 0.90 13.26 -3.19
CA SER A 12 -0.28 13.12 -4.02
C SER A 12 -0.54 11.64 -4.28
N VAL A 13 -1.09 10.93 -3.29
CA VAL A 13 -1.89 9.73 -3.57
C VAL A 13 -3.28 10.02 -3.03
N VAL A 14 -4.21 10.23 -3.96
CA VAL A 14 -5.64 10.32 -3.65
C VAL A 14 -6.10 8.91 -3.29
N ILE A 15 -5.87 8.47 -2.05
CA ILE A 15 -6.72 7.45 -1.46
C ILE A 15 -7.91 8.21 -0.88
N GLY A 16 -8.96 8.35 -1.69
CA GLY A 16 -10.23 8.92 -1.24
C GLY A 16 -10.65 8.25 0.05
N PHE A 17 -10.80 9.03 1.11
CA PHE A 17 -11.31 8.57 2.39
C PHE A 17 -12.77 8.97 2.45
N GLN A 18 -13.63 8.11 1.89
CA GLN A 18 -15.03 8.14 2.26
C GLN A 18 -15.15 7.26 3.51
N ASP A 19 -15.59 7.84 4.62
CA ASP A 19 -15.81 7.14 5.89
C ASP A 19 -17.01 6.18 5.84
N ASP A 20 -17.60 6.01 4.65
CA ASP A 20 -18.75 5.15 4.37
C ASP A 20 -18.33 3.92 3.56
N ALA A 21 -18.51 2.78 4.21
CA ALA A 21 -18.82 1.47 3.65
C ALA A 21 -17.73 0.73 2.84
N ASP A 22 -17.59 -0.54 3.21
CA ASP A 22 -16.73 -1.59 2.65
C ASP A 22 -16.81 -1.82 1.12
N THR A 23 -17.66 -1.07 0.40
CA THR A 23 -18.05 -1.30 -0.99
C THR A 23 -16.99 -0.91 -2.02
N ASN A 24 -16.16 0.11 -1.74
CA ASN A 24 -15.15 0.55 -2.71
C ASN A 24 -13.87 -0.30 -2.68
N PHE A 25 -13.51 -0.88 -1.54
CA PHE A 25 -12.37 -1.79 -1.48
C PHE A 25 -12.72 -3.16 -2.09
N GLU A 26 -13.96 -3.63 -1.91
CA GLU A 26 -14.46 -4.78 -2.66
C GLU A 26 -14.33 -4.58 -4.16
N ASN A 27 -14.59 -3.38 -4.70
CA ASN A 27 -14.38 -3.11 -6.12
C ASN A 27 -12.90 -3.20 -6.53
N TYR A 28 -11.95 -2.69 -5.76
CA TYR A 28 -10.51 -2.86 -6.06
C TYR A 28 -10.04 -4.31 -5.93
N VAL A 29 -10.56 -5.06 -4.96
CA VAL A 29 -10.30 -6.50 -4.79
C VAL A 29 -10.99 -7.32 -5.88
N THR A 30 -12.15 -6.91 -6.38
CA THR A 30 -12.89 -7.57 -7.47
C THR A 30 -12.23 -7.30 -8.82
N VAL A 31 -11.65 -6.12 -9.03
CA VAL A 31 -10.78 -5.84 -10.18
C VAL A 31 -9.51 -6.72 -10.16
N LEU A 32 -9.04 -7.12 -8.97
CA LEU A 32 -7.93 -8.07 -8.80
C LEU A 32 -8.38 -9.55 -8.83
N GLY A 33 -9.62 -9.82 -8.48
CA GLY A 33 -10.28 -11.11 -8.53
C GLY A 33 -10.83 -11.37 -9.93
N MET A 34 -10.01 -11.92 -10.83
CA MET A 34 -10.51 -12.43 -12.10
C MET A 34 -11.66 -13.43 -11.88
N THR A 35 -12.71 -13.24 -12.68
CA THR A 35 -13.87 -14.10 -12.88
C THR A 35 -13.49 -15.59 -12.94
N SER A 36 -14.12 -16.40 -12.09
CA SER A 36 -13.99 -17.86 -12.06
C SER A 36 -14.55 -18.49 -13.34
N GLY A 37 -13.71 -18.61 -14.36
CA GLY A 37 -13.88 -19.63 -15.40
C GLY A 37 -13.19 -20.90 -14.92
N THR A 38 -13.97 -21.95 -14.63
CA THR A 38 -13.43 -23.29 -14.31
C THR A 38 -12.80 -23.88 -15.57
N VAL A 39 -11.54 -23.53 -15.84
CA VAL A 39 -10.74 -24.13 -16.92
C VAL A 39 -9.94 -25.28 -16.33
N SER A 40 -10.17 -26.49 -16.82
CA SER A 40 -9.45 -27.70 -16.44
C SER A 40 -7.96 -27.56 -16.80
N ILE A 41 -7.13 -27.19 -15.82
CA ILE A 41 -5.68 -26.92 -15.97
C ILE A 41 -4.93 -28.07 -16.66
N LYS A 42 -5.41 -29.31 -16.52
CA LYS A 42 -4.78 -30.52 -17.10
C LYS A 42 -4.97 -30.64 -18.62
N GLU A 43 -6.01 -30.04 -19.17
CA GLU A 43 -6.39 -30.11 -20.59
C GLU A 43 -5.75 -28.99 -21.42
N LEU A 44 -5.15 -28.00 -20.77
CA LEU A 44 -4.49 -26.89 -21.44
C LEU A 44 -3.21 -27.33 -22.18
N THR A 45 -2.98 -26.70 -23.32
CA THR A 45 -1.75 -26.84 -24.09
C THR A 45 -0.58 -26.11 -23.41
N ILE A 46 0.65 -26.53 -23.69
CA ILE A 46 1.89 -25.89 -23.18
C ILE A 46 1.89 -24.35 -23.37
N PRO A 47 1.59 -23.79 -24.57
CA PRO A 47 1.56 -22.33 -24.75
C PRO A 47 0.49 -21.64 -23.90
N GLN A 48 -0.70 -22.23 -23.74
CA GLN A 48 -1.75 -21.66 -22.89
C GLN A 48 -1.37 -21.66 -21.40
N LEU A 49 -0.66 -22.70 -20.95
CA LEU A 49 -0.13 -22.76 -19.58
C LEU A 49 0.97 -21.72 -19.36
N GLN A 50 1.87 -21.49 -20.34
CA GLN A 50 2.89 -20.45 -20.26
C GLN A 50 2.28 -19.04 -20.13
N ASP A 51 1.25 -18.75 -20.93
CA ASP A 51 0.53 -17.47 -20.83
C ASP A 51 -0.15 -17.31 -19.47
N LEU A 52 -0.74 -18.39 -18.94
CA LEU A 52 -1.40 -18.39 -17.64
C LEU A 52 -0.40 -18.16 -16.49
N VAL A 53 0.75 -18.83 -16.52
CA VAL A 53 1.86 -18.62 -15.56
C VAL A 53 2.27 -17.16 -15.56
N ARG A 54 2.54 -16.58 -16.75
CA ARG A 54 2.93 -15.17 -16.89
C ARG A 54 1.88 -14.20 -16.33
N GLN A 55 0.60 -14.46 -16.59
CA GLN A 55 -0.49 -13.63 -16.06
C GLN A 55 -0.56 -13.67 -14.53
N PHE A 56 -0.37 -14.84 -13.93
CA PHE A 56 -0.36 -14.97 -12.48
C PHE A 56 0.88 -14.31 -11.86
N GLU A 57 2.05 -14.44 -12.49
CA GLU A 57 3.27 -13.76 -12.06
C GLU A 57 3.09 -12.23 -12.02
N GLN A 58 2.54 -11.64 -13.09
CA GLN A 58 2.25 -10.21 -13.15
C GLN A 58 1.30 -9.75 -12.05
N LYS A 59 0.28 -10.55 -11.73
CA LYS A 59 -0.66 -10.25 -10.65
C LYS A 59 -0.01 -10.33 -9.27
N ILE A 60 0.81 -11.36 -9.03
CA ILE A 60 1.56 -11.51 -7.78
C ILE A 60 2.48 -10.30 -7.57
N GLN A 61 3.19 -9.88 -8.63
CA GLN A 61 4.02 -8.68 -8.60
C GLN A 61 3.20 -7.42 -8.28
N PHE A 62 2.05 -7.24 -8.95
CA PHE A 62 1.16 -6.11 -8.71
C PHE A 62 0.69 -6.06 -7.25
N ILE A 63 0.14 -7.16 -6.74
CA ILE A 63 -0.37 -7.25 -5.36
C ILE A 63 0.77 -7.00 -4.35
N SER A 64 1.94 -7.57 -4.59
CA SER A 64 3.12 -7.37 -3.72
C SER A 64 3.55 -5.90 -3.69
N ALA A 65 3.61 -5.24 -4.84
CA ALA A 65 3.92 -3.81 -4.93
C ALA A 65 2.88 -2.95 -4.20
N SER A 66 1.59 -3.26 -4.34
CA SER A 66 0.52 -2.57 -3.61
C SER A 66 0.65 -2.72 -2.09
N ILE A 67 0.97 -3.92 -1.60
CA ILE A 67 1.22 -4.13 -0.16
C ILE A 67 2.42 -3.30 0.32
N GLN A 68 3.50 -3.22 -0.46
CA GLN A 68 4.66 -2.40 -0.12
C GLN A 68 4.31 -0.90 -0.06
N GLN A 69 3.51 -0.41 -1.00
CA GLN A 69 3.01 0.97 -0.98
C GLN A 69 2.17 1.24 0.28
N LEU A 70 1.24 0.34 0.63
CA LEU A 70 0.43 0.44 1.85
C LEU A 70 1.29 0.45 3.12
N LYS A 71 2.33 -0.39 3.18
CA LYS A 71 3.30 -0.40 4.30
C LYS A 71 4.10 0.91 4.40
N SER A 72 4.51 1.48 3.27
CA SER A 72 5.20 2.77 3.25
C SER A 72 4.30 3.88 3.79
N LEU A 73 3.03 3.92 3.36
CA LEU A 73 2.05 4.89 3.88
C LEU A 73 1.77 4.71 5.37
N GLN A 74 1.66 3.46 5.83
CA GLN A 74 1.55 3.17 7.26
C GLN A 74 2.73 3.74 8.05
N ALA A 75 3.97 3.50 7.59
CA ALA A 75 5.16 3.98 8.27
C ALA A 75 5.19 5.52 8.36
N GLN A 76 4.73 6.19 7.31
CA GLN A 76 4.58 7.66 7.30
C GLN A 76 3.57 8.13 8.34
N PHE A 77 2.37 7.53 8.41
CA PHE A 77 1.37 7.91 9.43
C PHE A 77 1.84 7.63 10.86
N VAL A 78 2.60 6.55 11.07
CA VAL A 78 3.23 6.27 12.37
C VAL A 78 4.26 7.34 12.71
N ALA A 79 5.12 7.73 11.77
CA ALA A 79 6.09 8.80 11.97
C ALA A 79 5.41 10.15 12.26
N SER A 80 4.38 10.52 11.50
CA SER A 80 3.59 11.74 11.74
C SER A 80 2.96 11.76 13.12
N LYS A 81 2.39 10.63 13.57
CA LYS A 81 1.86 10.49 14.93
C LYS A 81 2.96 10.66 15.98
N SER A 82 4.14 10.08 15.79
CA SER A 82 5.27 10.25 16.71
C SER A 82 5.73 11.70 16.80
N CYS A 83 5.73 12.45 15.69
CA CYS A 83 6.07 13.88 15.70
C CYS A 83 5.09 14.72 16.54
N LEU A 84 3.80 14.35 16.61
CA LEU A 84 2.83 15.05 17.47
C LEU A 84 3.21 14.97 18.95
N GLY A 85 3.76 13.84 19.40
CA GLY A 85 4.23 13.66 20.77
C GLY A 85 5.38 14.60 21.16
N GLU A 86 6.10 15.14 20.18
CA GLU A 86 7.15 16.14 20.42
C GLU A 86 6.58 17.57 20.59
N LEU A 87 5.33 17.81 20.20
CA LEU A 87 4.64 19.09 20.33
C LEU A 87 3.98 19.22 21.70
N ILE A 88 4.81 19.34 22.73
CA ILE A 88 4.34 19.60 24.10
C ILE A 88 4.14 21.10 24.34
N THR A 89 3.15 21.46 25.17
CA THR A 89 2.82 22.86 25.51
C THR A 89 4.02 23.63 26.06
N GLU A 90 4.95 22.93 26.73
CA GLU A 90 6.21 23.50 27.23
C GLU A 90 7.15 24.03 26.13
N LYS A 91 6.90 23.71 24.85
CA LYS A 91 7.66 24.24 23.72
C LYS A 91 7.06 25.53 23.13
N GLN A 92 5.98 26.06 23.72
CA GLN A 92 5.43 27.34 23.30
C GLN A 92 6.46 28.46 23.43
N ASN A 93 6.54 29.31 22.41
CA ASN A 93 7.49 30.41 22.24
C ASN A 93 8.97 30.02 22.22
N LYS A 94 9.30 28.72 22.13
CA LYS A 94 10.69 28.27 21.93
C LYS A 94 11.11 28.44 20.48
N ASP A 95 12.40 28.68 20.29
CA ASP A 95 13.01 28.76 18.97
C ASP A 95 13.07 27.36 18.35
N ILE A 96 12.64 27.27 17.09
CA ILE A 96 12.64 26.06 16.27
C ILE A 96 13.34 26.37 14.94
N LEU A 97 13.95 25.35 14.33
CA LEU A 97 14.48 25.47 12.97
C LEU A 97 13.47 24.89 11.99
N VAL A 98 13.05 25.71 11.03
CA VAL A 98 12.15 25.31 9.96
C VAL A 98 12.97 25.12 8.68
N PRO A 99 12.97 23.92 8.08
CA PRO A 99 13.64 23.70 6.81
C PRO A 99 12.87 24.42 5.69
N LEU A 100 13.55 25.29 4.94
CA LEU A 100 13.02 25.89 3.70
C LEU A 100 13.40 25.05 2.47
N THR A 101 14.59 24.45 2.51
CA THR A 101 15.11 23.55 1.48
C THR A 101 15.87 22.41 2.16
N SER A 102 16.38 21.45 1.37
CA SER A 102 17.21 20.34 1.89
C SER A 102 18.51 20.79 2.55
N THR A 103 18.97 22.03 2.30
CA THR A 103 20.25 22.55 2.81
C THR A 103 20.11 23.82 3.65
N LEU A 104 18.93 24.45 3.66
CA LEU A 104 18.68 25.71 4.35
C LEU A 104 17.58 25.56 5.41
N CYS A 105 17.93 25.85 6.66
CA CYS A 105 17.01 25.96 7.78
C CYS A 105 16.97 27.41 8.28
N VAL A 106 15.78 27.91 8.58
CA VAL A 106 15.58 29.25 9.15
C VAL A 106 15.04 29.17 10.57
N PRO A 107 15.48 30.06 11.48
CA PRO A 107 14.92 30.13 12.82
C PRO A 107 13.48 30.66 12.76
N GLY A 108 12.60 30.01 13.53
CA GLY A 108 11.22 30.40 13.76
C GLY A 108 10.84 30.20 15.21
N LYS A 109 9.65 30.64 15.60
CA LYS A 109 9.10 30.44 16.94
C LYS A 109 7.83 29.64 16.89
N LEU A 110 7.70 28.66 17.79
CA LEU A 110 6.50 27.85 17.90
C LEU A 110 5.42 28.62 18.70
N TYR A 111 4.43 29.19 18.00
CA TYR A 111 3.40 30.02 18.63
C TYR A 111 2.30 29.21 19.33
N ASP A 112 1.80 28.16 18.67
CA ASP A 112 0.72 27.32 19.16
C ASP A 112 1.09 25.83 18.98
N PRO A 113 1.55 25.15 20.05
CA PRO A 113 1.85 23.72 20.00
C PRO A 113 0.60 22.84 20.11
N SER A 114 -0.58 23.41 20.41
CA SER A 114 -1.81 22.63 20.65
C SER A 114 -2.62 22.35 19.39
N HIS A 115 -2.38 23.10 18.32
CA HIS A 115 -3.06 22.96 17.03
C HIS A 115 -2.09 22.64 15.91
N VAL A 116 -2.52 21.74 15.01
CA VAL A 116 -1.74 21.31 13.85
C VAL A 116 -2.62 21.30 12.61
N LEU A 117 -2.01 21.58 11.45
CA LEU A 117 -2.66 21.41 10.16
C LEU A 117 -2.40 19.99 9.64
N VAL A 118 -3.47 19.26 9.36
CA VAL A 118 -3.45 17.88 8.86
C VAL A 118 -4.00 17.84 7.45
N ASP A 119 -3.26 17.26 6.52
CA ASP A 119 -3.75 16.96 5.16
C ASP A 119 -4.76 15.81 5.21
N ILE A 120 -5.96 16.06 4.70
CA ILE A 120 -7.04 15.05 4.61
C ILE A 120 -7.17 14.45 3.20
N GLY A 121 -6.40 14.95 2.23
CA GLY A 121 -6.38 14.55 0.83
C GLY A 121 -6.89 15.63 -0.12
N THR A 122 -6.64 15.45 -1.41
CA THR A 122 -7.07 16.36 -2.50
C THR A 122 -6.60 17.81 -2.35
N GLY A 123 -5.55 18.05 -1.55
CA GLY A 123 -5.00 19.38 -1.30
C GLY A 123 -5.72 20.18 -0.23
N TYR A 124 -6.59 19.54 0.58
CA TYR A 124 -7.28 20.19 1.69
C TYR A 124 -6.58 19.89 3.02
N TYR A 125 -6.45 20.94 3.83
CA TYR A 125 -5.89 20.87 5.17
C TYR A 125 -6.96 21.26 6.19
N VAL A 126 -7.02 20.52 7.29
CA VAL A 126 -7.90 20.82 8.42
C VAL A 126 -7.03 21.09 9.63
N GLU A 127 -7.38 22.14 10.37
CA GLU A 127 -6.77 22.43 11.67
C GLU A 127 -7.41 21.52 12.72
N MET A 128 -6.58 20.73 13.39
CA MET A 128 -6.98 19.79 14.42
C MET A 128 -6.17 20.06 15.69
N THR A 129 -6.76 19.76 16.84
CA THR A 129 -5.98 19.69 18.08
C THR A 129 -5.03 18.49 18.03
N VAL A 130 -3.93 18.54 18.78
CA VAL A 130 -3.00 17.39 18.91
C VAL A 130 -3.70 16.05 19.20
N PRO A 131 -4.61 15.93 20.19
CA PRO A 131 -5.30 14.66 20.45
C PRO A 131 -6.22 14.21 19.31
N GLU A 132 -6.88 15.14 18.61
CA GLU A 132 -7.68 14.83 17.42
C GLU A 132 -6.81 14.30 16.27
N ALA A 133 -5.66 14.94 16.05
CA ALA A 133 -4.70 14.51 15.04
C ALA A 133 -4.09 13.13 15.36
N GLU A 134 -3.80 12.85 16.63
CA GLU A 134 -3.35 11.51 17.06
C GLU A 134 -4.41 10.44 16.80
N SER A 135 -5.68 10.74 17.10
CA SER A 135 -6.82 9.85 16.81
C SER A 135 -6.97 9.64 15.30
N HIS A 136 -6.87 10.71 14.51
CA HIS A 136 -6.93 10.66 13.04
C HIS A 136 -5.85 9.73 12.47
N PHE A 137 -4.58 9.92 12.85
CA PHE A 137 -3.48 9.06 12.39
C PHE A 137 -3.62 7.61 12.87
N SER A 138 -4.11 7.40 14.10
CA SER A 138 -4.36 6.06 14.63
C SER A 138 -5.42 5.31 13.80
N ARG A 139 -6.53 5.99 13.47
CA ARG A 139 -7.60 5.44 12.62
C ARG A 139 -7.08 5.11 11.22
N ARG A 140 -6.23 5.96 10.63
CA ARG A 140 -5.60 5.71 9.31
C ARG A 140 -4.68 4.48 9.34
N VAL A 141 -3.84 4.35 10.37
CA VAL A 141 -2.95 3.19 10.55
C VAL A 141 -3.76 1.91 10.71
N GLU A 142 -4.85 1.94 11.49
CA GLU A 142 -5.72 0.79 11.68
C GLU A 142 -6.44 0.38 10.38
N TYR A 143 -6.94 1.36 9.63
CA TYR A 143 -7.54 1.13 8.32
C TYR A 143 -6.57 0.42 7.36
N ILE A 144 -5.35 0.95 7.22
CA ILE A 144 -4.33 0.34 6.36
C ILE A 144 -3.97 -1.08 6.82
N ASN A 145 -3.83 -1.29 8.14
CA ASN A 145 -3.60 -2.62 8.70
C ASN A 145 -4.71 -3.61 8.33
N LYS A 146 -5.97 -3.19 8.43
CA LYS A 146 -7.12 -4.01 8.02
C LYS A 146 -7.04 -4.36 6.52
N GLN A 147 -6.70 -3.41 5.66
CA GLN A 147 -6.55 -3.68 4.22
C GLN A 147 -5.40 -4.64 3.92
N ILE A 148 -4.23 -4.46 4.55
CA ILE A 148 -3.10 -5.38 4.39
C ILE A 148 -3.50 -6.80 4.83
N ARG A 149 -4.18 -6.95 5.98
CA ARG A 149 -4.66 -8.25 6.47
C ARG A 149 -5.65 -8.92 5.51
N LYS A 150 -6.49 -8.15 4.81
CA LYS A 150 -7.42 -8.68 3.79
C LYS A 150 -6.68 -9.16 2.53
N ILE A 151 -5.62 -8.46 2.11
CA ILE A 151 -4.90 -8.78 0.85
C ILE A 151 -3.87 -9.91 1.03
N LEU A 152 -3.22 -10.02 2.19
CA LEU A 152 -2.21 -11.05 2.45
C LEU A 152 -2.66 -12.49 2.11
N PRO A 153 -3.83 -12.98 2.55
CA PRO A 153 -4.28 -14.33 2.19
C PRO A 153 -4.55 -14.48 0.69
N VAL A 154 -5.02 -13.42 0.02
CA VAL A 154 -5.22 -13.43 -1.44
C VAL A 154 -3.88 -13.59 -2.16
N LEU A 155 -2.82 -12.91 -1.70
CA LEU A 155 -1.48 -13.09 -2.24
C LEU A 155 -0.97 -14.52 -2.06
N GLU A 156 -1.18 -15.10 -0.89
CA GLU A 156 -0.77 -16.48 -0.59
C GLU A 156 -1.52 -17.48 -1.48
N GLU A 157 -2.84 -17.35 -1.60
CA GLU A 157 -3.67 -18.18 -2.48
C GLU A 157 -3.20 -18.09 -3.94
N LYS A 158 -2.96 -16.87 -4.45
CA LYS A 158 -2.49 -16.68 -5.83
C LYS A 158 -1.08 -17.22 -6.06
N THR A 159 -0.20 -17.11 -5.07
CA THR A 159 1.16 -17.66 -5.13
C THR A 159 1.13 -19.18 -5.17
N GLN A 160 0.27 -19.81 -4.35
CA GLN A 160 0.09 -21.26 -4.35
C GLN A 160 -0.52 -21.74 -5.67
N ALA A 161 -1.52 -21.06 -6.19
CA ALA A 161 -2.12 -21.37 -7.49
C ALA A 161 -1.10 -21.25 -8.64
N HIS A 162 -0.30 -20.18 -8.66
CA HIS A 162 0.78 -20.00 -9.62
C HIS A 162 1.78 -21.16 -9.58
N LYS A 163 2.21 -21.55 -8.38
CA LYS A 163 3.13 -22.68 -8.19
C LYS A 163 2.56 -23.99 -8.75
N SER A 164 1.30 -24.30 -8.44
CA SER A 164 0.64 -25.50 -8.97
C SER A 164 0.55 -25.50 -10.50
N ILE A 165 0.26 -24.35 -11.12
CA ILE A 165 0.22 -24.22 -12.59
C ILE A 165 1.62 -24.40 -13.19
N SER A 166 2.64 -23.81 -12.56
CA SER A 166 4.04 -23.97 -12.97
C SER A 166 4.50 -25.42 -12.90
N ASP A 167 4.18 -26.13 -11.82
CA ASP A 167 4.52 -27.55 -11.64
C ASP A 167 3.88 -28.43 -12.75
N VAL A 168 2.63 -28.14 -13.15
CA VAL A 168 1.96 -28.83 -14.27
C VAL A 168 2.62 -28.52 -15.61
N LEU A 169 3.01 -27.26 -15.84
CA LEU A 169 3.72 -26.85 -17.04
C LEU A 169 5.05 -27.58 -17.15
N ASP A 170 5.84 -27.61 -16.08
CA ASP A 170 7.13 -28.30 -16.03
C ASP A 170 6.98 -29.80 -16.27
N ALA A 171 5.97 -30.44 -15.66
CA ALA A 171 5.68 -31.85 -15.88
C ALA A 171 5.36 -32.16 -17.36
N LYS A 172 4.52 -31.33 -18.01
CA LYS A 172 4.18 -31.50 -19.44
C LYS A 172 5.38 -31.27 -20.35
N ILE A 173 6.23 -30.28 -20.06
CA ILE A 173 7.46 -30.04 -20.83
C ILE A 173 8.40 -31.25 -20.73
N GLN A 174 8.58 -31.81 -19.52
CA GLN A 174 9.43 -32.98 -19.31
C GLN A 174 8.90 -34.23 -20.04
N GLU A 175 7.58 -34.45 -20.02
CA GLU A 175 6.95 -35.52 -20.79
C GLU A 175 7.17 -35.35 -22.30
N PHE A 176 6.97 -34.13 -22.82
CA PHE A 176 7.19 -33.82 -24.23
C PHE A 176 8.64 -34.03 -24.68
N ILE A 177 9.61 -33.65 -23.83
CA ILE A 177 11.04 -33.89 -24.09
C ILE A 177 11.35 -35.40 -24.13
N LYS A 178 10.85 -36.17 -23.15
CA LYS A 178 11.05 -37.63 -23.07
C LYS A 178 10.50 -38.35 -24.29
N VAL A 179 9.27 -38.03 -24.70
CA VAL A 179 8.62 -38.61 -25.89
C VAL A 179 9.43 -38.30 -27.15
N ARG A 180 9.93 -37.06 -27.30
CA ARG A 180 10.74 -36.66 -28.46
C ARG A 180 12.10 -37.36 -28.50
N SER A 181 12.75 -37.57 -27.35
CA SER A 181 14.03 -38.32 -27.29
C SER A 181 13.88 -39.81 -27.57
N ALA A 182 12.74 -40.41 -27.21
CA ALA A 182 12.45 -41.82 -27.48
C ALA A 182 12.13 -42.09 -28.96
N ALA A 183 11.63 -41.09 -29.69
CA ALA A 183 11.32 -41.20 -31.12
C ALA A 183 12.55 -41.02 -32.05
N CYS A 184 13.70 -40.61 -31.51
CA CYS A 184 14.93 -40.36 -32.25
C CYS A 184 16.01 -41.45 -32.04
N SER A 185 15.65 -42.53 -31.34
CA SER A 185 16.46 -43.74 -31.11
C SER A 185 15.91 -44.89 -31.94
#